data_AF-A0A0J6NU18-F1
#
_entry.id   AF-A0A0J6NU18-F1
#
_cell.length_a   1.000
_cell.length_b   1.000
_cell.length_c   1.000
_cell.angle_alpha   90.00
_cell.angle_beta   90.00
_cell.angle_gamma   90.00
#
_symmetry.space_group_name_H-M   'P 1'
#
loop_
_entity.id
_entity.type
_entity.pdbx_description
1 polymer ?
#
loop_
_entity_poly.entity_id
_entity_poly.type
_entity_poly.pdbx_seq_one_letter_code
_entity_poly.pdbx_strand_id
1 'polypeptide(L)'
;MNKKSRFTQMMLGISTMALSFGSIQTQVSADEKTPYNVLQVKPTGIGTSKDELAHSTKADETLSYEERLKVNDFSQRPTPAVKRATAKQLQQKYSVTELNRMSDDELIDTLANVSWDQIADLSQFNQETKAFYQNKERIQVLIDELGRRGSTFTKDDTKGIETFVEVLYCGFYLGFNNKEINYLNERSFHDKCLPALKEIAKNPNFKLGTNKQDKVVSSYGKLISNASCDAETVQYAANIVKQYNDNISTYISDKNKGDALYNLIQAIDNDIQSYGKKADETIWYGKIDGFINEVSRMALLNQVTTENSWLINNGVY
;
A
#
# COMPACT_ATOMS: atom_id res chain seq x y z
N MET A 1 37.75 42.26 7.57
CA MET A 1 37.68 43.39 8.53
C MET A 1 36.72 44.40 7.90
N ASN A 2 35.57 44.82 8.45
CA ASN A 2 35.18 45.13 9.82
C ASN A 2 33.76 44.61 10.15
N LYS A 3 33.59 44.27 11.44
CA LYS A 3 32.38 43.82 12.13
C LYS A 3 31.48 44.98 12.54
N LYS A 4 30.18 44.68 12.75
CA LYS A 4 29.23 45.14 13.81
C LYS A 4 27.80 45.10 13.21
N SER A 5 26.72 44.74 13.87
CA SER A 5 26.41 44.11 15.16
C SER A 5 24.92 43.75 15.11
N ARG A 6 24.54 42.63 15.74
CA ARG A 6 23.17 42.10 15.84
C ARG A 6 22.27 42.98 16.70
N PHE A 7 20.98 42.98 16.41
CA PHE A 7 19.92 43.16 17.42
C PHE A 7 18.82 42.11 17.20
N THR A 8 18.63 41.30 18.23
CA THR A 8 17.62 40.26 18.38
C THR A 8 16.40 40.89 19.06
N GLN A 9 15.19 40.68 18.52
CA GLN A 9 13.95 40.92 19.28
C GLN A 9 13.41 39.57 19.76
N MET A 10 13.58 39.35 21.06
CA MET A 10 13.04 38.26 21.83
C MET A 10 11.85 38.82 22.61
N MET A 11 10.62 38.41 22.28
CA MET A 11 9.43 38.74 23.08
C MET A 11 9.19 37.61 24.09
N LEU A 12 9.52 37.91 25.34
CA LEU A 12 9.09 37.21 26.55
C LEU A 12 7.68 37.69 26.91
N GLY A 13 6.78 36.77 27.28
CA GLY A 13 5.38 37.11 27.55
C GLY A 13 4.60 36.06 28.33
N ILE A 14 5.10 35.73 29.53
CA ILE A 14 4.37 35.37 30.76
C ILE A 14 3.51 34.09 30.76
N SER A 15 4.08 33.09 31.42
CA SER A 15 3.48 31.91 32.03
C SER A 15 2.55 32.28 33.20
N THR A 16 1.38 31.66 33.27
CA THR A 16 0.67 31.43 34.54
C THR A 16 0.28 29.95 34.60
N MET A 17 1.12 29.18 35.30
CA MET A 17 0.71 27.92 35.90
C MET A 17 0.12 28.22 37.27
N ALA A 18 -1.09 27.73 37.53
CA ALA A 18 -1.64 27.62 38.88
C ALA A 18 -1.94 26.13 39.13
N LEU A 19 -1.10 25.51 39.94
CA LEU A 19 -1.37 24.27 40.64
C LEU A 19 -1.99 24.62 42.00
N SER A 20 -3.12 24.02 42.37
CA SER A 20 -3.22 23.11 43.53
C SER A 20 -4.66 22.86 44.02
N PHE A 21 -4.94 21.56 44.16
CA PHE A 21 -5.70 20.81 45.17
C PHE A 21 -6.87 21.44 45.97
N GLY A 22 -7.98 20.69 46.00
CA GLY A 22 -8.46 20.14 47.28
C GLY A 22 -9.78 20.67 47.86
N SER A 23 -10.84 19.88 47.66
CA SER A 23 -11.92 19.57 48.61
C SER A 23 -12.68 20.70 49.32
N ILE A 24 -13.92 20.96 48.88
CA ILE A 24 -15.07 21.24 49.78
C ILE A 24 -16.32 20.55 49.20
N GLN A 25 -16.86 19.59 49.94
CA GLN A 25 -18.24 19.11 49.80
C GLN A 25 -19.19 20.24 50.19
N THR A 26 -20.17 20.52 49.35
CA THR A 26 -21.43 21.15 49.76
C THR A 26 -22.58 20.42 49.06
N GLN A 27 -23.34 19.68 49.87
CA GLN A 27 -24.65 19.17 49.49
C GLN A 27 -25.62 20.34 49.39
N VAL A 28 -26.28 20.49 48.24
CA VAL A 28 -27.58 21.16 48.17
C VAL A 28 -28.52 20.20 47.46
N SER A 29 -29.43 19.66 48.25
CA SER A 29 -30.57 18.87 47.82
C SER A 29 -31.55 19.77 47.11
N ALA A 30 -31.83 19.49 45.83
CA ALA A 30 -33.00 19.99 45.14
C ALA A 30 -33.84 18.77 44.75
N ASP A 31 -34.98 18.62 45.42
CA ASP A 31 -36.01 17.63 45.11
C ASP A 31 -36.58 17.88 43.70
N GLU A 32 -36.46 16.91 42.80
CA GLU A 32 -37.29 16.84 41.61
C GLU A 32 -38.21 15.61 41.70
N LYS A 33 -39.48 15.91 41.98
CA LYS A 33 -40.60 14.96 41.86
C LYS A 33 -40.96 14.82 40.38
N THR A 34 -40.74 13.65 39.80
CA THR A 34 -41.66 12.84 38.97
C THR A 34 -40.88 11.86 38.07
N PRO A 35 -41.36 10.63 37.88
CA PRO A 35 -40.66 9.65 37.06
C PRO A 35 -40.92 9.94 35.57
N TYR A 36 -39.85 10.09 34.79
CA TYR A 36 -39.96 10.08 33.33
C TYR A 36 -40.43 8.69 32.87
N ASN A 37 -41.69 8.60 32.47
CA ASN A 37 -42.26 7.46 31.77
C ASN A 37 -41.59 7.33 30.38
N VAL A 38 -40.62 6.42 30.26
CA VAL A 38 -40.18 5.94 28.95
C VAL A 38 -41.22 4.94 28.46
N LEU A 39 -42.08 5.37 27.54
CA LEU A 39 -42.98 4.48 26.81
C LEU A 39 -42.14 3.44 26.05
N GLN A 40 -42.16 2.19 26.53
CA GLN A 40 -41.73 1.04 25.74
C GLN A 40 -42.68 0.88 24.54
N VAL A 41 -42.25 1.33 23.37
CA VAL A 41 -42.95 1.03 22.11
C VAL A 41 -42.50 -0.35 21.64
N LYS A 42 -43.42 -1.32 21.76
CA LYS A 42 -43.29 -2.67 21.22
C LYS A 42 -43.24 -2.59 19.67
N PRO A 43 -42.35 -3.31 18.96
CA PRO A 43 -42.37 -3.28 17.50
C PRO A 43 -43.64 -3.97 17.04
N THR A 44 -44.52 -3.19 16.42
CA THR A 44 -45.82 -3.65 15.93
C THR A 44 -45.81 -3.58 14.42
N GLY A 45 -45.98 -4.75 13.78
CA GLY A 45 -46.71 -4.87 12.53
C GLY A 45 -45.99 -4.44 11.25
N ILE A 46 -45.65 -5.45 10.45
CA ILE A 46 -45.49 -5.39 8.99
C ILE A 46 -46.62 -4.54 8.36
N GLY A 47 -46.25 -3.44 7.72
CA GLY A 47 -47.13 -2.58 6.93
C GLY A 47 -46.43 -2.23 5.62
N THR A 48 -46.96 -2.74 4.51
CA THR A 48 -46.39 -2.75 3.16
C THR A 48 -46.18 -1.34 2.59
N SER A 49 -44.92 -0.95 2.38
CA SER A 49 -44.57 0.10 1.42
C SER A 49 -44.40 -0.52 0.04
N LYS A 50 -45.33 -0.18 -0.86
CA LYS A 50 -45.23 -0.40 -2.30
C LYS A 50 -44.26 0.64 -2.86
N ASP A 51 -43.00 0.28 -2.93
CA ASP A 51 -42.09 0.70 -3.98
C ASP A 51 -41.09 -0.45 -4.14
N GLU A 52 -41.40 -1.33 -5.09
CA GLU A 52 -40.48 -2.35 -5.57
C GLU A 52 -39.24 -1.65 -6.13
N LEU A 53 -38.18 -1.56 -5.32
CA LEU A 53 -36.83 -1.68 -5.84
C LEU A 53 -36.71 -3.08 -6.44
N ALA A 54 -37.16 -3.21 -7.68
CA ALA A 54 -36.99 -4.38 -8.51
C ALA A 54 -35.50 -4.51 -8.87
N HIS A 55 -34.66 -4.84 -7.90
CA HIS A 55 -33.48 -5.65 -8.19
C HIS A 55 -34.00 -7.06 -8.47
N SER A 56 -34.29 -7.32 -9.74
CA SER A 56 -34.55 -8.67 -10.23
C SER A 56 -33.27 -9.50 -10.15
N THR A 57 -32.87 -9.92 -8.96
CA THR A 57 -31.92 -11.04 -8.75
C THR A 57 -32.67 -12.37 -8.84
N LYS A 58 -33.36 -12.60 -9.96
CA LYS A 58 -33.95 -13.92 -10.29
C LYS A 58 -33.14 -14.70 -11.34
N ALA A 59 -31.92 -14.24 -11.63
CA ALA A 59 -30.92 -15.04 -12.33
C ALA A 59 -29.72 -15.18 -11.39
N ASP A 60 -29.35 -16.43 -11.07
CA ASP A 60 -28.17 -16.84 -10.30
C ASP A 60 -28.19 -16.76 -8.76
N GLU A 61 -29.31 -17.11 -8.14
CA GLU A 61 -29.32 -17.62 -6.74
C GLU A 61 -29.11 -19.15 -6.66
N THR A 62 -28.93 -19.84 -7.79
CA THR A 62 -28.76 -21.31 -7.86
C THR A 62 -27.31 -21.79 -7.83
N LEU A 63 -26.33 -20.87 -7.80
CA LEU A 63 -24.92 -21.21 -7.84
C LEU A 63 -24.33 -21.18 -6.43
N SER A 64 -23.57 -22.21 -6.07
CA SER A 64 -22.76 -22.21 -4.85
C SER A 64 -21.75 -21.06 -4.87
N TYR A 65 -21.19 -20.69 -3.70
CA TYR A 65 -20.12 -19.68 -3.59
C TYR A 65 -18.96 -19.96 -4.56
N GLU A 66 -18.60 -21.23 -4.71
CA GLU A 66 -17.53 -21.71 -5.58
C GLU A 66 -17.91 -21.66 -7.08
N GLU A 67 -19.20 -21.73 -7.38
CA GLU A 67 -19.72 -21.60 -8.75
C GLU A 67 -19.85 -20.14 -9.18
N ARG A 68 -20.17 -19.23 -8.25
CA ARG A 68 -20.16 -17.77 -8.48
C ARG A 68 -18.76 -17.25 -8.83
N LEU A 69 -17.71 -17.79 -8.20
CA LEU A 69 -16.31 -17.51 -8.55
C LEU A 69 -15.93 -17.93 -9.98
N LYS A 70 -16.67 -18.86 -10.60
CA LYS A 70 -16.42 -19.33 -11.98
C LYS A 70 -17.14 -18.49 -13.03
N VAL A 71 -18.21 -17.78 -12.67
CA VAL A 71 -18.99 -16.93 -13.57
C VAL A 71 -18.35 -15.53 -13.59
N ASN A 72 -17.25 -15.41 -14.33
CA ASN A 72 -16.40 -14.22 -14.44
C ASN A 72 -15.83 -13.76 -13.08
N ASP A 73 -14.52 -13.91 -12.92
CA ASP A 73 -13.80 -13.25 -11.83
C ASP A 73 -13.83 -11.73 -12.06
N PHE A 74 -14.89 -11.09 -11.57
CA PHE A 74 -15.06 -9.65 -11.65
C PHE A 74 -14.16 -8.89 -10.66
N SER A 75 -13.31 -9.59 -9.87
CA SER A 75 -12.19 -8.94 -9.17
C SER A 75 -11.06 -8.59 -10.14
N GLN A 76 -10.96 -9.27 -11.28
CA GLN A 76 -10.00 -8.89 -12.32
C GLN A 76 -10.47 -7.59 -12.97
N ARG A 77 -9.59 -6.59 -12.96
CA ARG A 77 -9.85 -5.36 -13.70
C ARG A 77 -9.99 -5.69 -15.19
N PRO A 78 -11.06 -5.25 -15.88
CA PRO A 78 -11.26 -5.55 -17.29
C PRO A 78 -10.03 -5.15 -18.12
N THR A 79 -9.48 -6.10 -18.87
CA THR A 79 -8.38 -5.80 -19.80
C THR A 79 -8.98 -5.04 -20.99
N PRO A 80 -8.59 -3.78 -21.29
CA PRO A 80 -9.07 -3.12 -22.49
C PRO A 80 -8.56 -3.87 -23.72
N ALA A 81 -9.29 -3.80 -24.83
CA ALA A 81 -8.86 -4.29 -26.14
C ALA A 81 -7.67 -3.46 -26.67
N VAL A 82 -6.50 -3.60 -26.06
CA VAL A 82 -5.26 -2.98 -26.52
C VAL A 82 -4.66 -3.89 -27.58
N LYS A 83 -4.56 -3.40 -28.82
CA LYS A 83 -3.71 -4.02 -29.84
C LYS A 83 -2.34 -4.24 -29.24
N ARG A 84 -1.91 -5.50 -29.08
CA ARG A 84 -0.54 -5.86 -28.67
C ARG A 84 0.42 -5.03 -29.50
N ALA A 85 1.06 -4.04 -28.88
CA ALA A 85 2.24 -3.45 -29.46
C ALA A 85 3.25 -4.59 -29.60
N THR A 86 3.81 -4.74 -30.80
CA THR A 86 4.90 -5.66 -31.09
C THR A 86 5.96 -5.51 -30.01
N ALA A 87 6.39 -6.63 -29.41
CA ALA A 87 7.51 -6.64 -28.48
C ALA A 87 8.69 -5.96 -29.18
N LYS A 88 9.05 -4.75 -28.74
CA LYS A 88 10.34 -4.18 -29.09
C LYS A 88 11.36 -5.21 -28.63
N GLN A 89 12.26 -5.63 -29.51
CA GLN A 89 13.50 -6.27 -29.09
C GLN A 89 14.19 -5.28 -28.15
N LEU A 90 14.02 -5.49 -26.86
CA LEU A 90 14.67 -4.71 -25.83
C LEU A 90 16.14 -5.13 -25.85
N GLN A 91 17.02 -4.16 -26.06
CA GLN A 91 18.45 -4.42 -26.05
C GLN A 91 18.89 -4.60 -24.60
N GLN A 92 19.02 -5.86 -24.18
CA GLN A 92 19.68 -6.21 -22.93
C GLN A 92 21.08 -5.56 -22.93
N LYS A 93 21.39 -4.85 -21.86
CA LYS A 93 22.60 -4.02 -21.75
C LYS A 93 23.55 -4.53 -20.67
N TYR A 94 23.02 -5.18 -19.63
CA TYR A 94 23.80 -5.70 -18.52
C TYR A 94 23.40 -7.14 -18.23
N SER A 95 24.37 -7.94 -17.80
CA SER A 95 24.19 -9.27 -17.24
C SER A 95 24.44 -9.25 -15.73
N VAL A 96 23.86 -10.18 -14.99
CA VAL A 96 24.14 -10.32 -13.55
C VAL A 96 25.63 -10.58 -13.26
N THR A 97 26.34 -11.23 -14.20
CA THR A 97 27.79 -11.40 -14.14
C THR A 97 28.55 -10.07 -14.14
N GLU A 98 28.12 -9.11 -14.94
CA GLU A 98 28.71 -7.76 -14.93
C GLU A 98 28.37 -7.04 -13.63
N LEU A 99 27.11 -7.14 -13.17
CA LEU A 99 26.69 -6.55 -11.90
C LEU A 99 27.49 -7.12 -10.71
N ASN A 100 27.83 -8.42 -10.75
CA ASN A 100 28.64 -9.06 -9.72
C ASN A 100 30.04 -8.43 -9.58
N ARG A 101 30.63 -7.95 -10.69
CA ARG A 101 31.98 -7.38 -10.74
C ARG A 101 32.03 -5.91 -10.35
N MET A 102 30.89 -5.22 -10.35
CA MET A 102 30.81 -3.80 -9.96
C MET A 102 31.09 -3.64 -8.47
N SER A 103 31.73 -2.52 -8.12
CA SER A 103 31.64 -1.99 -6.76
C SER A 103 30.19 -1.62 -6.42
N ASP A 104 29.88 -1.49 -5.13
CA ASP A 104 28.52 -1.17 -4.73
C ASP A 104 28.06 0.20 -5.26
N ASP A 105 28.95 1.20 -5.33
CA ASP A 105 28.66 2.52 -5.92
C ASP A 105 28.35 2.41 -7.42
N GLU A 106 29.16 1.66 -8.18
CA GLU A 106 28.94 1.44 -9.62
C GLU A 106 27.65 0.66 -9.89
N LEU A 107 27.32 -0.31 -9.04
CA LEU A 107 26.07 -1.07 -9.12
C LEU A 107 24.89 -0.13 -8.88
N ILE A 108 24.93 0.67 -7.82
CA ILE A 108 23.88 1.63 -7.48
C ILE A 108 23.65 2.62 -8.63
N ASP A 109 24.72 3.21 -9.16
CA ASP A 109 24.62 4.16 -10.28
C ASP A 109 24.14 3.49 -11.56
N THR A 110 24.49 2.22 -11.79
CA THR A 110 23.97 1.46 -12.91
C THR A 110 22.46 1.24 -12.78
N LEU A 111 22.00 0.69 -11.65
CA LEU A 111 20.58 0.41 -11.40
C LEU A 111 19.71 1.68 -11.42
N ALA A 112 20.28 2.83 -11.05
CA ALA A 112 19.64 4.13 -11.11
C ALA A 112 19.22 4.56 -12.51
N ASN A 113 19.99 4.14 -13.52
CA ASN A 113 20.00 4.72 -14.87
C ASN A 113 19.56 3.73 -15.95
N VAL A 114 19.11 2.54 -15.57
CA VAL A 114 18.62 1.50 -16.47
C VAL A 114 17.22 1.07 -16.08
N SER A 115 16.46 0.60 -17.07
CA SER A 115 15.25 -0.16 -16.80
C SER A 115 15.62 -1.60 -16.44
N TRP A 116 14.84 -2.24 -15.57
CA TRP A 116 15.08 -3.62 -15.13
C TRP A 116 15.11 -4.63 -16.29
N ASP A 117 14.35 -4.39 -17.35
CA ASP A 117 14.29 -5.23 -18.56
C ASP A 117 15.57 -5.17 -19.41
N GLN A 118 16.48 -4.25 -19.09
CA GLN A 118 17.83 -4.19 -19.68
C GLN A 118 18.84 -5.06 -18.94
N ILE A 119 18.45 -5.70 -17.83
CA ILE A 119 19.27 -6.61 -17.05
C ILE A 119 18.86 -8.05 -17.39
N ALA A 120 19.74 -8.77 -18.08
CA ALA A 120 19.51 -10.15 -18.47
C ALA A 120 19.48 -11.08 -17.26
N ASP A 121 18.60 -12.09 -17.34
CA ASP A 121 18.55 -13.25 -16.44
C ASP A 121 18.36 -12.95 -14.94
N LEU A 122 17.91 -11.74 -14.59
CA LEU A 122 17.74 -11.29 -13.21
C LEU A 122 16.85 -12.23 -12.35
N SER A 123 15.86 -12.86 -12.99
CA SER A 123 14.90 -13.79 -12.37
C SER A 123 15.18 -15.27 -12.67
N GLN A 124 16.29 -15.60 -13.32
CA GLN A 124 16.65 -17.00 -13.65
C GLN A 124 17.65 -17.53 -12.63
N PHE A 125 17.39 -18.70 -12.05
CA PHE A 125 18.33 -19.30 -11.11
C PHE A 125 19.52 -19.92 -11.85
N ASN A 126 20.72 -19.38 -11.64
CA ASN A 126 21.99 -19.88 -12.16
C ASN A 126 23.13 -19.51 -11.18
N GLN A 127 24.38 -19.86 -11.50
CA GLN A 127 25.50 -19.59 -10.59
C GLN A 127 25.73 -18.10 -10.33
N GLU A 128 25.47 -17.25 -11.32
CA GLU A 128 25.72 -15.81 -11.25
C GLU A 128 24.66 -15.10 -10.41
N THR A 129 23.38 -15.42 -10.63
CA THR A 129 22.27 -14.90 -9.82
C THR A 129 22.32 -15.45 -8.40
N LYS A 130 22.69 -16.72 -8.24
CA LYS A 130 22.98 -17.27 -6.92
C LYS A 130 24.08 -16.47 -6.21
N ALA A 131 25.23 -16.23 -6.85
CA ALA A 131 26.32 -15.46 -6.24
C ALA A 131 25.89 -14.03 -5.88
N PHE A 132 25.15 -13.37 -6.77
CA PHE A 132 24.63 -12.02 -6.55
C PHE A 132 23.71 -11.96 -5.33
N TYR A 133 22.71 -12.84 -5.28
CA TYR A 133 21.72 -12.89 -4.20
C TYR A 133 22.21 -13.59 -2.93
N GLN A 134 23.32 -14.32 -2.95
CA GLN A 134 23.95 -14.87 -1.73
C GLN A 134 24.70 -13.80 -0.92
N ASN A 135 25.09 -12.68 -1.54
CA ASN A 135 25.78 -11.60 -0.88
C ASN A 135 24.80 -10.73 -0.06
N LYS A 136 24.62 -11.08 1.21
CA LYS A 136 23.66 -10.43 2.12
C LYS A 136 23.96 -8.95 2.32
N GLU A 137 25.23 -8.60 2.42
CA GLU A 137 25.71 -7.22 2.59
C GLU A 137 25.31 -6.39 1.38
N ARG A 138 25.54 -6.89 0.16
CA ARG A 138 25.14 -6.22 -1.08
C ARG A 138 23.62 -6.04 -1.18
N ILE A 139 22.84 -7.05 -0.83
CA ILE A 139 21.37 -6.91 -0.83
C ILE A 139 20.93 -5.87 0.20
N GLN A 140 21.56 -5.79 1.37
CA GLN A 140 21.29 -4.73 2.35
C GLN A 140 21.62 -3.34 1.79
N VAL A 141 22.75 -3.19 1.09
CA VAL A 141 23.13 -1.92 0.44
C VAL A 141 22.05 -1.48 -0.57
N LEU A 142 21.50 -2.41 -1.37
CA LEU A 142 20.42 -2.10 -2.31
C LEU A 142 19.12 -1.68 -1.60
N ILE A 143 18.80 -2.29 -0.45
CA ILE A 143 17.64 -1.92 0.36
C ILE A 143 17.83 -0.51 0.96
N ASP A 144 19.00 -0.23 1.52
CA ASP A 144 19.30 1.07 2.14
C ASP A 144 19.29 2.19 1.10
N GLU A 145 19.87 1.93 -0.07
CA GLU A 145 19.87 2.85 -1.20
C GLU A 145 18.45 3.09 -1.75
N LEU A 146 17.60 2.05 -1.79
CA LEU A 146 16.19 2.21 -2.14
C LEU A 146 15.49 3.17 -1.16
N GLY A 147 15.79 3.10 0.13
CA GLY A 147 15.30 4.07 1.12
C GLY A 147 15.75 5.50 0.82
N ARG A 148 17.03 5.70 0.51
CA ARG A 148 17.58 7.02 0.14
C ARG A 148 16.94 7.59 -1.14
N ARG A 149 16.64 6.73 -2.11
CA ARG A 149 15.92 7.12 -3.34
C ARG A 149 14.45 7.43 -3.05
N GLY A 150 13.83 6.64 -2.17
CA GLY A 150 12.50 6.86 -1.65
C GLY A 150 12.33 8.24 -1.02
N SER A 151 13.29 8.70 -0.23
CA SER A 151 13.21 10.03 0.40
C SER A 151 13.47 11.21 -0.54
N THR A 152 13.96 10.96 -1.78
CA THR A 152 14.42 12.02 -2.69
C THR A 152 13.79 12.02 -4.09
N PHE A 153 12.94 11.05 -4.42
CA PHE A 153 12.21 11.08 -5.71
C PHE A 153 11.27 12.28 -5.80
N THR A 154 11.00 12.69 -7.04
CA THR A 154 10.13 13.82 -7.34
C THR A 154 9.04 13.39 -8.31
N LYS A 155 8.06 14.27 -8.56
CA LYS A 155 7.06 14.05 -9.62
C LYS A 155 7.69 13.86 -11.02
N ASP A 156 8.90 14.35 -11.24
CA ASP A 156 9.57 14.36 -12.54
C ASP A 156 10.72 13.35 -12.65
N ASP A 157 11.11 12.70 -11.56
CA ASP A 157 12.22 11.76 -11.51
C ASP A 157 11.98 10.70 -10.42
N THR A 158 11.83 9.43 -10.84
CA THR A 158 11.58 8.29 -9.95
C THR A 158 12.84 7.80 -9.24
N LYS A 159 14.02 8.35 -9.56
CA LYS A 159 15.31 7.91 -9.01
C LYS A 159 15.56 6.41 -9.19
N GLY A 160 15.04 5.80 -10.25
CA GLY A 160 15.24 4.37 -10.52
C GLY A 160 14.55 3.41 -9.53
N ILE A 161 13.63 3.89 -8.68
CA ILE A 161 12.95 3.07 -7.65
C ILE A 161 12.39 1.76 -8.23
N GLU A 162 11.78 1.79 -9.41
CA GLU A 162 11.24 0.59 -10.06
C GLU A 162 12.33 -0.47 -10.28
N THR A 163 13.49 -0.10 -10.82
CA THR A 163 14.57 -1.04 -11.11
C THR A 163 15.13 -1.66 -9.83
N PHE A 164 15.31 -0.87 -8.76
CA PHE A 164 15.72 -1.39 -7.46
C PHE A 164 14.69 -2.37 -6.89
N VAL A 165 13.40 -2.02 -6.96
CA VAL A 165 12.32 -2.91 -6.52
C VAL A 165 12.30 -4.20 -7.35
N GLU A 166 12.56 -4.14 -8.66
CA GLU A 166 12.60 -5.34 -9.50
C GLU A 166 13.75 -6.28 -9.11
N VAL A 167 14.94 -5.73 -8.85
CA VAL A 167 16.10 -6.52 -8.40
C VAL A 167 15.80 -7.22 -7.08
N LEU A 168 15.21 -6.53 -6.11
CA LEU A 168 14.80 -7.13 -4.83
C LEU A 168 13.70 -8.17 -5.03
N TYR A 169 12.68 -7.86 -5.84
CA TYR A 169 11.61 -8.76 -6.22
C TYR A 169 12.14 -10.08 -6.78
N CYS A 170 13.05 -10.02 -7.75
CA CYS A 170 13.68 -11.21 -8.32
C CYS A 170 14.48 -12.00 -7.28
N GLY A 171 15.16 -11.32 -6.36
CA GLY A 171 15.85 -11.95 -5.23
C GLY A 171 14.90 -12.75 -4.34
N PHE A 172 13.79 -12.14 -3.90
CA PHE A 172 12.78 -12.81 -3.06
C PHE A 172 12.12 -13.98 -3.80
N TYR A 173 11.75 -13.78 -5.07
CA TYR A 173 11.20 -14.84 -5.92
C TYR A 173 12.15 -16.04 -6.03
N LEU A 174 13.43 -15.79 -6.27
CA LEU A 174 14.44 -16.85 -6.35
C LEU A 174 14.67 -17.49 -4.98
N GLY A 175 14.66 -16.72 -3.89
CA GLY A 175 14.75 -17.21 -2.52
C GLY A 175 13.62 -18.16 -2.14
N PHE A 176 12.38 -17.85 -2.55
CA PHE A 176 11.22 -18.70 -2.32
C PHE A 176 11.38 -20.08 -3.00
N ASN A 177 11.95 -20.11 -4.21
CA ASN A 177 12.04 -21.33 -5.02
C ASN A 177 13.33 -22.13 -4.83
N ASN A 178 14.38 -21.55 -4.24
CA ASN A 178 15.73 -22.16 -4.22
C ASN A 178 16.34 -22.17 -2.82
N LYS A 179 16.70 -23.36 -2.33
CA LYS A 179 17.14 -23.58 -0.95
C LYS A 179 18.46 -22.88 -0.62
N GLU A 180 19.33 -22.65 -1.59
CA GLU A 180 20.66 -22.07 -1.40
C GLU A 180 20.67 -20.57 -1.09
N ILE A 181 19.53 -19.90 -1.30
CA ILE A 181 19.30 -18.48 -1.01
C ILE A 181 17.98 -18.28 -0.27
N ASN A 182 17.47 -19.33 0.40
CA ASN A 182 16.17 -19.31 1.07
C ASN A 182 16.05 -18.28 2.21
N TYR A 183 17.19 -17.77 2.72
CA TYR A 183 17.19 -16.69 3.70
C TYR A 183 16.45 -15.44 3.18
N LEU A 184 16.41 -15.26 1.86
CA LEU A 184 15.65 -14.20 1.22
C LEU A 184 14.14 -14.38 1.35
N ASN A 185 13.64 -15.58 1.62
CA ASN A 185 12.22 -15.88 1.84
C ASN A 185 11.83 -15.82 3.34
N GLU A 186 12.77 -15.51 4.23
CA GLU A 186 12.47 -15.39 5.65
C GLU A 186 11.80 -14.05 5.94
N ARG A 187 10.70 -14.07 6.70
CA ARG A 187 9.99 -12.85 7.12
C ARG A 187 10.93 -11.84 7.82
N SER A 188 11.86 -12.32 8.63
CA SER A 188 12.89 -11.50 9.28
C SER A 188 13.77 -10.75 8.28
N PHE A 189 14.02 -11.32 7.10
CA PHE A 189 14.76 -10.67 6.03
C PHE A 189 13.87 -9.74 5.22
N HIS A 190 12.63 -10.14 4.93
CA HIS A 190 11.62 -9.27 4.29
C HIS A 190 11.38 -7.97 5.09
N ASP A 191 11.34 -8.05 6.42
CA ASP A 191 11.15 -6.89 7.30
C ASP A 191 12.28 -5.85 7.18
N LYS A 192 13.44 -6.22 6.60
CA LYS A 192 14.52 -5.26 6.31
C LYS A 192 14.12 -4.23 5.25
N CYS A 193 13.09 -4.48 4.44
CA CYS A 193 12.55 -3.51 3.49
C CYS A 193 11.65 -2.45 4.14
N LEU A 194 11.20 -2.64 5.40
CA LEU A 194 10.28 -1.72 6.07
C LEU A 194 10.83 -0.29 6.19
N PRO A 195 12.11 -0.04 6.54
CA PRO A 195 12.67 1.31 6.53
C PRO A 195 12.59 1.97 5.15
N ALA A 196 12.91 1.24 4.08
CA ALA A 196 12.84 1.77 2.72
C ALA A 196 11.40 2.11 2.29
N LEU A 197 10.44 1.24 2.61
CA LEU A 197 9.02 1.51 2.42
C LEU A 197 8.60 2.80 3.15
N LYS A 198 9.00 2.97 4.41
CA LYS A 198 8.67 4.17 5.20
C LYS A 198 9.27 5.44 4.59
N GLU A 199 10.51 5.39 4.10
CA GLU A 199 11.15 6.53 3.43
C GLU A 199 10.44 6.89 2.10
N ILE A 200 10.04 5.89 1.30
CA ILE A 200 9.23 6.12 0.10
C ILE A 200 7.90 6.79 0.48
N ALA A 201 7.20 6.25 1.48
CA ALA A 201 5.87 6.71 1.85
C ALA A 201 5.84 8.09 2.52
N LYS A 202 6.91 8.48 3.22
CA LYS A 202 7.07 9.80 3.84
C LYS A 202 7.40 10.90 2.83
N ASN A 203 7.82 10.56 1.61
CA ASN A 203 8.10 11.53 0.57
C ASN A 203 6.80 12.26 0.15
N PRO A 204 6.78 13.61 0.09
CA PRO A 204 5.59 14.37 -0.30
C PRO A 204 5.10 14.10 -1.74
N ASN A 205 5.91 13.45 -2.57
CA ASN A 205 5.54 13.01 -3.91
C ASN A 205 4.90 11.62 -3.93
N PHE A 206 4.82 10.89 -2.80
CA PHE A 206 4.14 9.59 -2.70
C PHE A 206 2.62 9.79 -2.69
N LYS A 207 2.06 9.86 -3.90
CA LYS A 207 0.64 10.08 -4.18
C LYS A 207 0.34 9.71 -5.63
N LEU A 208 -0.90 9.42 -5.94
CA LEU A 208 -1.35 9.32 -7.34
C LEU A 208 -1.32 10.70 -8.00
N GLY A 209 -0.90 10.76 -9.25
CA GLY A 209 -0.76 12.02 -9.99
C GLY A 209 -0.14 11.83 -11.36
N THR A 210 1.15 12.16 -11.47
CA THR A 210 1.91 11.95 -12.72
C THR A 210 2.24 10.47 -12.93
N ASN A 211 2.51 10.07 -14.18
CA ASN A 211 2.93 8.70 -14.51
C ASN A 211 4.11 8.19 -13.65
N LYS A 212 5.02 9.09 -13.26
CA LYS A 212 6.19 8.73 -12.43
C LYS A 212 5.80 8.46 -10.98
N GLN A 213 4.88 9.25 -10.43
CA GLN A 213 4.39 9.01 -9.08
C GLN A 213 3.51 7.76 -9.02
N ASP A 214 2.62 7.57 -10.00
CA ASP A 214 1.80 6.35 -10.13
C ASP A 214 2.69 5.10 -10.21
N LYS A 215 3.80 5.19 -10.95
CA LYS A 215 4.80 4.13 -11.05
C LYS A 215 5.50 3.85 -9.72
N VAL A 216 5.87 4.88 -8.94
CA VAL A 216 6.43 4.69 -7.60
C VAL A 216 5.41 4.05 -6.65
N VAL A 217 4.14 4.44 -6.71
CA VAL A 217 3.06 3.78 -5.94
C VAL A 217 2.93 2.30 -6.32
N SER A 218 2.98 1.99 -7.62
CA SER A 218 2.96 0.59 -8.09
C SER A 218 4.20 -0.19 -7.62
N SER A 219 5.39 0.40 -7.66
CA SER A 219 6.62 -0.23 -7.15
C SER A 219 6.58 -0.44 -5.64
N TYR A 220 5.98 0.48 -4.88
CA TYR A 220 5.75 0.33 -3.44
C TYR A 220 4.87 -0.89 -3.12
N GLY A 221 3.73 -1.03 -3.81
CA GLY A 221 2.88 -2.22 -3.70
C GLY A 221 3.62 -3.51 -4.09
N LYS A 222 4.37 -3.48 -5.20
CA LYS A 222 5.17 -4.64 -5.63
C LYS A 222 6.20 -5.09 -4.59
N LEU A 223 6.86 -4.12 -3.94
CA LEU A 223 7.82 -4.43 -2.87
C LEU A 223 7.11 -5.07 -1.67
N ILE A 224 5.97 -4.53 -1.23
CA ILE A 224 5.17 -5.14 -0.14
C ILE A 224 4.81 -6.59 -0.47
N SER A 225 4.33 -6.85 -1.70
CA SER A 225 3.86 -8.18 -2.11
C SER A 225 4.93 -9.27 -2.02
N ASN A 226 6.22 -8.91 -1.99
CA ASN A 226 7.33 -9.87 -2.06
C ASN A 226 8.30 -9.74 -0.89
N ALA A 227 8.21 -8.65 -0.14
CA ALA A 227 8.85 -8.49 1.14
C ALA A 227 7.78 -8.60 2.24
N SER A 228 7.39 -7.47 2.83
CA SER A 228 6.48 -7.42 3.96
C SER A 228 5.86 -6.04 4.10
N CYS A 229 4.83 -5.95 4.94
CA CYS A 229 4.32 -4.71 5.52
C CYS A 229 4.16 -4.82 7.04
N ASP A 230 4.00 -3.66 7.67
CA ASP A 230 3.62 -3.47 9.06
C ASP A 230 2.41 -2.51 9.15
N ALA A 231 1.87 -2.28 10.34
CA ALA A 231 0.70 -1.41 10.49
C ALA A 231 0.95 0.03 9.98
N GLU A 232 2.17 0.55 10.12
CA GLU A 232 2.52 1.90 9.67
C GLU A 232 2.52 2.01 8.14
N THR A 233 3.14 1.05 7.45
CA THR A 233 3.19 0.98 5.98
C THR A 233 1.81 0.73 5.35
N VAL A 234 0.94 -0.04 6.01
CA VAL A 234 -0.48 -0.18 5.62
C VAL A 234 -1.24 1.14 5.77
N GLN A 235 -1.00 1.88 6.85
CA GLN A 235 -1.64 3.19 7.05
C GLN A 235 -1.18 4.23 6.02
N TYR A 236 0.06 4.16 5.54
CA TYR A 236 0.52 4.97 4.41
C TYR A 236 -0.21 4.60 3.11
N ALA A 237 -0.40 3.30 2.85
CA ALA A 237 -1.18 2.85 1.71
C ALA A 237 -2.65 3.31 1.78
N ALA A 238 -3.25 3.36 2.97
CA ALA A 238 -4.61 3.88 3.16
C ALA A 238 -4.76 5.32 2.64
N ASN A 239 -3.73 6.15 2.72
CA ASN A 239 -3.78 7.51 2.16
C ASN A 239 -3.88 7.51 0.63
N ILE A 240 -3.27 6.52 -0.05
CA ILE A 240 -3.39 6.34 -1.50
C ILE A 240 -4.79 5.85 -1.87
N VAL A 241 -5.31 4.87 -1.13
CA VAL A 241 -6.69 4.34 -1.28
C VAL A 241 -7.70 5.48 -1.10
N LYS A 242 -7.54 6.28 -0.04
CA LYS A 242 -8.33 7.48 0.21
C LYS A 242 -8.26 8.48 -0.93
N GLN A 243 -7.06 8.80 -1.40
CA GLN A 243 -6.87 9.73 -2.51
C GLN A 243 -7.60 9.25 -3.76
N TYR A 244 -7.56 7.94 -4.03
CA TYR A 244 -8.28 7.35 -5.15
C TYR A 244 -9.78 7.49 -4.99
N ASN A 245 -10.33 7.11 -3.82
CA ASN A 245 -11.74 7.25 -3.50
C ASN A 245 -12.24 8.69 -3.65
N ASP A 246 -11.47 9.66 -3.15
CA ASP A 246 -11.83 11.08 -3.20
C ASP A 246 -11.81 11.65 -4.64
N ASN A 247 -11.15 10.97 -5.58
CA ASN A 247 -11.02 11.39 -6.99
C ASN A 247 -11.61 10.36 -7.96
N ILE A 248 -12.47 9.46 -7.48
CA ILE A 248 -12.92 8.29 -8.23
C ILE A 248 -13.57 8.63 -9.58
N SER A 249 -14.29 9.75 -9.65
CA SER A 249 -14.95 10.23 -10.87
C SER A 249 -13.98 10.45 -12.04
N THR A 250 -12.70 10.67 -11.75
CA THR A 250 -11.65 10.84 -12.75
C THR A 250 -10.75 9.60 -12.81
N TYR A 251 -10.33 9.08 -11.65
CA TYR A 251 -9.31 8.03 -11.58
C TYR A 251 -9.80 6.67 -12.01
N ILE A 252 -11.11 6.39 -11.94
CA ILE A 252 -11.66 5.08 -12.32
C ILE A 252 -11.36 4.71 -13.78
N SER A 253 -11.31 5.73 -14.64
CA SER A 253 -10.99 5.59 -16.06
C SER A 253 -9.48 5.57 -16.38
N ASP A 254 -8.63 5.93 -15.41
CA ASP A 254 -7.17 5.93 -15.58
C ASP A 254 -6.61 4.54 -15.29
N LYS A 255 -6.04 3.91 -16.32
CA LYS A 255 -5.47 2.57 -16.19
C LYS A 255 -4.30 2.54 -15.21
N ASN A 256 -3.35 3.46 -15.30
CA ASN A 256 -2.15 3.39 -14.48
C ASN A 256 -2.49 3.56 -12.99
N LYS A 257 -3.42 4.47 -12.67
CA LYS A 257 -3.85 4.71 -11.28
C LYS A 257 -4.63 3.53 -10.71
N GLY A 258 -5.57 2.98 -11.48
CA GLY A 258 -6.32 1.81 -11.02
C GLY A 258 -5.45 0.56 -10.86
N ASP A 259 -4.44 0.35 -11.73
CA ASP A 259 -3.52 -0.79 -11.63
C ASP A 259 -2.60 -0.62 -10.41
N ALA A 260 -2.10 0.60 -10.17
CA ALA A 260 -1.32 0.92 -8.98
C ALA A 260 -2.14 0.70 -7.68
N LEU A 261 -3.41 1.10 -7.67
CA LEU A 261 -4.31 0.86 -6.53
C LEU A 261 -4.57 -0.63 -6.31
N TYR A 262 -4.96 -1.35 -7.37
CA TYR A 262 -5.27 -2.78 -7.31
C TYR A 262 -4.08 -3.58 -6.77
N ASN A 263 -2.89 -3.36 -7.35
CA ASN A 263 -1.68 -4.05 -6.91
C ASN A 263 -1.32 -3.71 -5.46
N LEU A 264 -1.58 -2.49 -5.00
CA LEU A 264 -1.32 -2.08 -3.62
C LEU A 264 -2.24 -2.78 -2.62
N ILE A 265 -3.54 -2.85 -2.91
CA ILE A 265 -4.52 -3.52 -2.03
C ILE A 265 -4.20 -5.02 -1.96
N GLN A 266 -3.99 -5.67 -3.10
CA GLN A 266 -3.64 -7.09 -3.13
C GLN A 266 -2.31 -7.40 -2.44
N ALA A 267 -1.30 -6.55 -2.59
CA ALA A 267 -0.02 -6.75 -1.94
C ALA A 267 -0.14 -6.79 -0.41
N ILE A 268 -0.94 -5.89 0.15
CA ILE A 268 -1.18 -5.81 1.60
C ILE A 268 -1.95 -7.03 2.07
N ASP A 269 -3.04 -7.37 1.37
CA ASP A 269 -3.85 -8.54 1.69
C ASP A 269 -3.01 -9.83 1.69
N ASN A 270 -2.23 -10.05 0.62
CA ASN A 270 -1.36 -11.21 0.48
C ASN A 270 -0.34 -11.33 1.63
N ASP A 271 0.36 -10.25 2.02
CA ASP A 271 1.34 -10.31 3.12
C ASP A 271 0.65 -10.57 4.48
N ILE A 272 -0.48 -9.90 4.76
CA ILE A 272 -1.23 -10.11 6.00
C ILE A 272 -1.69 -11.57 6.11
N GLN A 273 -2.26 -12.12 5.04
CA GLN A 273 -2.71 -13.52 5.01
C GLN A 273 -1.54 -14.52 5.15
N SER A 274 -0.36 -14.18 4.62
CA SER A 274 0.82 -15.06 4.69
C SER A 274 1.38 -15.27 6.11
N TYR A 275 1.05 -14.39 7.06
CA TYR A 275 1.65 -14.38 8.39
C TYR A 275 1.33 -15.63 9.24
N GLY A 276 0.25 -16.36 8.90
CA GLY A 276 -0.05 -17.69 9.44
C GLY A 276 -0.33 -17.76 10.95
N LYS A 277 -0.51 -16.61 11.62
CA LYS A 277 -0.88 -16.52 13.05
C LYS A 277 -2.37 -16.26 13.22
N LYS A 278 -2.87 -16.42 14.45
CA LYS A 278 -4.22 -15.97 14.79
C LYS A 278 -4.33 -14.47 14.60
N ALA A 279 -5.50 -14.00 14.18
CA ALA A 279 -5.74 -12.61 13.83
C ALA A 279 -5.32 -11.63 14.96
N ASP A 280 -5.66 -11.94 16.21
CA ASP A 280 -5.37 -11.14 17.41
C ASP A 280 -3.90 -11.14 17.84
N GLU A 281 -3.09 -12.05 17.31
CA GLU A 281 -1.64 -12.14 17.54
C GLU A 281 -0.83 -11.43 16.43
N THR A 282 -1.49 -10.91 15.40
CA THR A 282 -0.81 -10.24 14.28
C THR A 282 -0.39 -8.81 14.63
N ILE A 283 0.63 -8.30 13.95
CA ILE A 283 1.12 -6.94 14.18
C ILE A 283 0.13 -5.85 13.75
N TRP A 284 -0.83 -6.18 12.88
CA TRP A 284 -1.84 -5.28 12.31
C TRP A 284 -3.15 -5.22 13.10
N TYR A 285 -3.41 -6.20 13.98
CA TYR A 285 -4.68 -6.31 14.70
C TYR A 285 -5.04 -5.03 15.45
N GLY A 286 -6.23 -4.48 15.15
CA GLY A 286 -6.73 -3.24 15.74
C GLY A 286 -5.95 -1.97 15.39
N LYS A 287 -5.09 -2.00 14.36
CA LYS A 287 -4.21 -0.88 13.99
C LYS A 287 -4.35 -0.42 12.54
N ILE A 288 -5.18 -1.08 11.73
CA ILE A 288 -5.34 -0.79 10.30
C ILE A 288 -6.77 -0.40 9.91
N ASP A 289 -7.59 0.01 10.87
CA ASP A 289 -8.98 0.42 10.62
C ASP A 289 -9.09 1.54 9.57
N GLY A 290 -8.10 2.44 9.51
CA GLY A 290 -8.04 3.48 8.48
C GLY A 290 -7.96 2.90 7.07
N PHE A 291 -7.22 1.81 6.87
CA PHE A 291 -7.17 1.10 5.59
C PHE A 291 -8.48 0.37 5.30
N ILE A 292 -9.01 -0.38 6.28
CA ILE A 292 -10.27 -1.14 6.15
C ILE A 292 -11.42 -0.21 5.79
N ASN A 293 -11.51 0.96 6.42
CA ASN A 293 -12.55 1.96 6.13
C ASN A 293 -12.47 2.48 4.69
N GLU A 294 -11.28 2.69 4.16
CA GLU A 294 -11.10 3.16 2.78
C GLU A 294 -11.37 2.07 1.74
N VAL A 295 -11.03 0.81 2.03
CA VAL A 295 -11.45 -0.34 1.21
C VAL A 295 -12.98 -0.50 1.28
N SER A 296 -13.58 -0.34 2.46
CA SER A 296 -15.04 -0.39 2.63
C SER A 296 -15.77 0.70 1.82
N ARG A 297 -15.19 1.91 1.72
CA ARG A 297 -15.74 2.97 0.85
C ARG A 297 -15.82 2.56 -0.62
N MET A 298 -14.93 1.69 -1.09
CA MET A 298 -14.97 1.14 -2.45
C MET A 298 -16.13 0.14 -2.61
N ALA A 299 -16.31 -0.76 -1.64
CA ALA A 299 -17.41 -1.72 -1.63
C ALA A 299 -18.79 -1.05 -1.58
N LEU A 300 -18.88 0.12 -0.93
CA LEU A 300 -20.13 0.85 -0.70
C LEU A 300 -20.48 1.86 -1.81
N LEU A 301 -19.88 1.74 -3.00
CA LEU A 301 -20.30 2.52 -4.16
C LEU A 301 -21.68 2.04 -4.63
N ASN A 302 -22.72 2.80 -4.30
CA ASN A 302 -24.13 2.43 -4.51
C ASN A 302 -24.57 2.26 -5.98
N GLN A 303 -23.76 2.70 -6.95
CA GLN A 303 -24.07 2.59 -8.38
C GLN A 303 -23.00 1.76 -9.07
N VAL A 304 -23.33 0.51 -9.38
CA VAL A 304 -22.46 -0.40 -10.14
C VAL A 304 -22.51 -0.01 -11.62
N THR A 305 -21.35 0.25 -12.20
CA THR A 305 -21.14 0.46 -13.63
C THR A 305 -20.08 -0.52 -14.15
N THR A 306 -19.94 -0.64 -15.46
CA THR A 306 -18.88 -1.48 -16.06
C THR A 306 -17.47 -0.99 -15.69
N GLU A 307 -17.31 0.31 -15.45
CA GLU A 307 -16.03 0.94 -15.12
C GLU A 307 -15.62 0.74 -13.66
N ASN A 308 -16.58 0.65 -12.73
CA ASN A 308 -16.30 0.57 -11.29
C ASN A 308 -16.58 -0.80 -10.64
N SER A 309 -17.19 -1.73 -11.37
CA SER A 309 -17.53 -3.06 -10.84
C SER A 309 -16.32 -3.78 -10.26
N TRP A 310 -15.17 -3.73 -10.93
CA TRP A 310 -13.92 -4.32 -10.43
C TRP A 310 -13.51 -3.77 -9.08
N LEU A 311 -13.68 -2.46 -8.86
CA LEU A 311 -13.31 -1.79 -7.63
C LEU A 311 -14.23 -2.22 -6.48
N ILE A 312 -15.54 -2.29 -6.74
CA ILE A 312 -16.54 -2.75 -5.78
C ILE A 312 -16.25 -4.19 -5.36
N ASN A 313 -15.97 -5.08 -6.32
CA ASN A 313 -15.68 -6.48 -6.02
C ASN A 313 -14.41 -6.64 -5.20
N ASN A 314 -13.34 -5.92 -5.53
CA ASN A 314 -12.10 -5.93 -4.72
C ASN A 314 -12.28 -5.26 -3.36
N GLY A 315 -13.23 -4.35 -3.19
CA GLY A 315 -13.55 -3.79 -1.88
C GLY A 315 -14.31 -4.76 -0.97
N VAL A 316 -15.06 -5.69 -1.56
CA VAL A 316 -15.83 -6.71 -0.84
C VAL A 316 -14.99 -7.95 -0.53
N TYR A 317 -14.13 -8.37 -1.46
CA TYR A 317 -13.17 -9.46 -1.29
C TYR A 317 -12.17 -9.14 -0.17
#